data_AF-A0A3D1H832-F1
#
_entry.id   AF-A0A3D1H832-F1
#
_cell.length_a   1.000
_cell.length_b   1.000
_cell.length_c   1.000
_cell.angle_alpha   90.00
_cell.angle_beta   90.00
_cell.angle_gamma   90.00
#
_symmetry.space_group_name_H-M   'P 1'
#
loop_
_entity.id
_entity.type
_entity.pdbx_description
1 polymer ?
#
loop_
_entity_poly.entity_id
_entity_poly.type
_entity_poly.pdbx_seq_one_letter_code
_entity_poly.pdbx_strand_id
1 'polypeptide(L)'
;IVHHTTQVTHYNDIVKKLTAEKQEADRVNRIRVIANRKVDEWEDLFRDIDRTLPINIVDEQELKSKIVSIKATIKEERDSLQEVIKQNEMVERHNTRMSIIEEQQQDFEDQLATLTAEIKVVQNKFGHIEILKKAFSTNGLLAYKIENLVKDLEELTNEYLAELSDGRFSLEFVVLNDKLNVEIDDNGKPVDILALSAGELARVNTSTLLAIRKLMSSISKSRINVLFLDEVTNVLDELGKEKLVENLLREENLNTYIVSHGWTHPLLSKIEVVKEDKISHLDG
;
A
#
# COMPACT_ATOMS: atom_id res chain seq x y z
N ILE A 1 38.66 -134.63 -90.38
CA ILE A 1 38.05 -133.29 -90.28
C ILE A 1 37.90 -132.95 -88.79
N VAL A 2 39.02 -132.90 -88.07
CA VAL A 2 39.06 -132.73 -86.61
C VAL A 2 39.69 -131.40 -86.21
N HIS A 3 40.46 -130.78 -87.12
CA HIS A 3 41.17 -129.52 -86.88
C HIS A 3 40.34 -128.24 -87.05
N HIS A 4 39.32 -128.25 -87.93
CA HIS A 4 38.46 -127.08 -88.12
C HIS A 4 37.50 -126.86 -86.95
N THR A 5 37.20 -127.93 -86.21
CA THR A 5 36.35 -127.88 -85.04
C THR A 5 37.00 -127.12 -83.89
N THR A 6 38.34 -127.14 -83.79
CA THR A 6 39.10 -126.58 -82.66
C THR A 6 39.34 -125.05 -82.75
N GLN A 7 39.49 -124.50 -83.96
CA GLN A 7 39.64 -123.03 -84.15
C GLN A 7 38.30 -122.30 -84.07
N VAL A 8 37.22 -122.92 -84.56
CA VAL A 8 35.86 -122.40 -84.42
C VAL A 8 35.44 -122.36 -82.95
N THR A 9 35.87 -123.31 -82.12
CA THR A 9 35.62 -123.25 -80.67
C THR A 9 36.39 -122.13 -79.98
N HIS A 10 37.64 -121.84 -80.39
CA HIS A 10 38.44 -120.79 -79.74
C HIS A 10 37.92 -119.36 -80.01
N TYR A 11 37.57 -119.04 -81.27
CA TYR A 11 36.99 -117.74 -81.60
C TYR A 11 35.56 -117.57 -81.05
N ASN A 12 34.77 -118.66 -80.99
CA ASN A 12 33.47 -118.62 -80.33
C ASN A 12 33.58 -118.40 -78.81
N ASP A 13 34.62 -118.91 -78.16
CA ASP A 13 34.83 -118.66 -76.73
C ASP A 13 35.25 -117.22 -76.46
N ILE A 14 36.07 -116.60 -77.31
CA ILE A 14 36.43 -115.18 -77.21
C ILE A 14 35.22 -114.28 -77.46
N VAL A 15 34.43 -114.59 -78.50
CA VAL A 15 33.17 -113.87 -78.77
C VAL A 15 32.20 -114.05 -77.60
N LYS A 16 32.05 -115.25 -77.03
CA LYS A 16 31.25 -115.46 -75.82
C LYS A 16 31.74 -114.62 -74.64
N LYS A 17 33.06 -114.53 -74.43
CA LYS A 17 33.63 -113.71 -73.36
C LYS A 17 33.36 -112.21 -73.54
N LEU A 18 33.62 -111.66 -74.72
CA LEU A 18 33.37 -110.24 -75.03
C LEU A 18 31.87 -109.91 -75.04
N THR A 19 31.01 -110.85 -75.43
CA THR A 19 29.56 -110.67 -75.37
C THR A 19 29.06 -110.73 -73.94
N ALA A 20 29.65 -111.56 -73.09
CA ALA A 20 29.36 -111.60 -71.65
C ALA A 20 29.83 -110.33 -70.94
N GLU A 21 31.03 -109.80 -71.27
CA GLU A 21 31.53 -108.53 -70.73
C GLU A 21 30.69 -107.34 -71.18
N LYS A 22 30.23 -107.31 -72.44
CA LYS A 22 29.29 -106.28 -72.92
C LYS A 22 27.93 -106.37 -72.23
N GLN A 23 27.40 -107.58 -72.04
CA GLN A 23 26.15 -107.78 -71.30
C GLN A 23 26.27 -107.35 -69.83
N GLU A 24 27.42 -107.59 -69.21
CA GLU A 24 27.68 -107.14 -67.84
C GLU A 24 27.84 -105.62 -67.76
N ALA A 25 28.54 -105.00 -68.72
CA ALA A 25 28.65 -103.54 -68.81
C ALA A 25 27.28 -102.88 -69.05
N ASP A 26 26.43 -103.46 -69.91
CA ASP A 26 25.06 -102.98 -70.14
C ASP A 26 24.18 -103.19 -68.90
N ARG A 27 24.39 -104.26 -68.13
CA ARG A 27 23.71 -104.50 -66.84
C ARG A 27 24.10 -103.44 -65.81
N VAL A 28 25.39 -103.18 -65.65
CA VAL A 28 25.92 -102.17 -64.72
C VAL A 28 25.46 -100.77 -65.12
N ASN A 29 25.46 -100.45 -66.42
CA ASN A 29 24.99 -99.15 -66.89
C ASN A 29 23.47 -98.97 -66.67
N ARG A 30 22.66 -100.02 -66.88
CA ARG A 30 21.23 -99.98 -66.51
C ARG A 30 21.01 -99.79 -65.03
N ILE A 31 21.78 -100.48 -64.18
CA ILE A 31 21.71 -100.31 -62.72
C ILE A 31 22.07 -98.87 -62.35
N ARG A 32 23.10 -98.30 -62.98
CA ARG A 32 23.53 -96.91 -62.72
C ARG A 32 22.49 -95.88 -63.17
N VAL A 33 21.86 -96.09 -64.33
CA VAL A 33 20.77 -95.21 -64.81
C VAL A 33 19.55 -95.28 -63.88
N ILE A 34 19.18 -96.47 -63.41
CA ILE A 34 18.09 -96.64 -62.45
C ILE A 34 18.45 -96.02 -61.10
N ALA A 35 19.69 -96.19 -60.63
CA ALA A 35 20.17 -95.60 -59.39
C ALA A 35 20.16 -94.08 -59.45
N ASN A 36 20.67 -93.49 -60.54
CA ASN A 36 20.62 -92.04 -60.76
C ASN A 36 19.17 -91.55 -60.81
N ARG A 37 18.26 -92.26 -61.48
CA ARG A 37 16.85 -91.89 -61.52
C ARG A 37 16.19 -91.94 -60.13
N LYS A 38 16.58 -92.90 -59.29
CA LYS A 38 16.13 -92.96 -57.88
C LYS A 38 16.74 -91.86 -57.02
N VAL A 39 17.96 -91.42 -57.32
CA VAL A 39 18.59 -90.27 -56.66
C VAL A 39 17.87 -88.99 -57.07
N ASP A 40 17.60 -88.78 -58.36
CA ASP A 40 16.85 -87.63 -58.85
C ASP A 40 15.42 -87.61 -58.27
N GLU A 41 14.72 -88.75 -58.25
CA GLU A 41 13.40 -88.86 -57.59
C GLU A 41 13.47 -88.56 -56.10
N TRP A 42 14.54 -88.97 -55.40
CA TRP A 42 14.74 -88.64 -53.99
C TRP A 42 15.08 -87.17 -53.78
N GLU A 43 15.89 -86.57 -54.65
CA GLU A 43 16.25 -85.14 -54.60
C GLU A 43 15.05 -84.25 -54.89
N ASP A 44 14.20 -84.59 -55.87
CA ASP A 44 12.95 -83.89 -56.14
C ASP A 44 11.97 -84.01 -54.96
N LEU A 45 11.77 -85.23 -54.42
CA LEU A 45 10.95 -85.43 -53.21
C LEU A 45 11.50 -84.68 -52.00
N PHE A 46 12.81 -84.62 -51.84
CA PHE A 46 13.47 -83.96 -50.71
C PHE A 46 13.41 -82.44 -50.81
N ARG A 47 13.38 -81.89 -52.03
CA ARG A 47 13.24 -80.46 -52.32
C ARG A 47 11.81 -79.97 -52.09
N ASP A 48 10.82 -80.83 -52.26
CA ASP A 48 9.41 -80.53 -51.94
C ASP A 48 9.10 -80.59 -50.42
N ILE A 49 10.05 -81.05 -49.59
CA ILE A 49 9.91 -81.01 -48.13
C ILE A 49 10.21 -79.60 -47.62
N ASP A 50 9.16 -78.85 -47.32
CA ASP A 50 9.24 -77.54 -46.67
C ASP A 50 9.67 -77.68 -45.20
N ARG A 51 10.95 -77.33 -44.95
CA ARG A 51 11.59 -77.37 -43.64
C ARG A 51 11.26 -76.19 -42.73
N THR A 52 10.47 -75.23 -43.22
CA THR A 52 10.01 -74.09 -42.41
C THR A 52 8.75 -74.42 -41.62
N LEU A 53 8.11 -75.55 -41.90
CA LEU A 53 6.95 -76.04 -41.17
C LEU A 53 7.38 -76.59 -39.79
N PRO A 54 6.68 -76.20 -38.71
CA PRO A 54 6.95 -76.72 -37.38
C PRO A 54 6.80 -78.25 -37.34
N ILE A 55 7.81 -78.95 -36.82
CA ILE A 55 7.83 -80.41 -36.66
C ILE A 55 6.89 -80.85 -35.52
N ASN A 56 6.55 -79.94 -34.61
CA ASN A 56 5.57 -80.17 -33.56
C ASN A 56 4.16 -79.89 -34.09
N ILE A 57 3.30 -80.91 -34.01
CA ILE A 57 1.87 -80.78 -34.26
C ILE A 57 1.35 -79.71 -33.30
N VAL A 58 0.71 -78.68 -33.86
CA VAL A 58 0.11 -77.59 -33.08
C VAL A 58 -0.96 -78.19 -32.19
N ASP A 59 -0.69 -78.27 -30.88
CA ASP A 59 -1.62 -78.84 -29.92
C ASP A 59 -2.81 -77.88 -29.75
N GLU A 60 -3.97 -78.33 -30.21
CA GLU A 60 -5.23 -77.59 -30.10
C GLU A 60 -5.53 -77.21 -28.64
N GLN A 61 -5.08 -78.01 -27.67
CA GLN A 61 -5.24 -77.71 -26.25
C GLN A 61 -4.31 -76.59 -25.77
N GLU A 62 -3.06 -76.52 -26.27
CA GLU A 62 -2.11 -75.47 -25.89
C GLU A 62 -2.47 -74.10 -26.49
N LEU A 63 -2.98 -74.07 -27.72
CA LEU A 63 -3.51 -72.83 -28.31
C LEU A 63 -4.79 -72.37 -27.59
N LYS A 64 -5.70 -73.30 -27.26
CA LYS A 64 -6.90 -72.96 -26.50
C LYS A 64 -6.55 -72.41 -25.12
N SER A 65 -5.56 -73.00 -24.43
CA SER A 65 -5.13 -72.51 -23.11
C SER A 65 -4.48 -71.12 -23.19
N LYS A 66 -3.63 -70.86 -24.20
CA LYS A 66 -3.06 -69.52 -24.45
C LYS A 66 -4.12 -68.48 -24.83
N ILE A 67 -5.12 -68.85 -25.63
CA ILE A 67 -6.22 -67.95 -25.97
C ILE A 67 -7.05 -67.62 -24.72
N VAL A 68 -7.29 -68.61 -23.85
CA VAL A 68 -8.00 -68.41 -22.59
C VAL A 68 -7.20 -67.51 -21.64
N SER A 69 -5.89 -67.73 -21.51
CA SER A 69 -5.04 -66.91 -20.65
C SER A 69 -4.96 -65.47 -21.16
N ILE A 70 -4.75 -65.26 -22.46
CA ILE A 70 -4.71 -63.92 -23.06
C ILE A 70 -6.06 -63.22 -22.92
N LYS A 71 -7.19 -63.92 -23.11
CA LYS A 71 -8.53 -63.35 -22.87
C LYS A 71 -8.74 -62.96 -21.41
N ALA A 72 -8.22 -63.75 -20.47
CA ALA A 72 -8.27 -63.42 -19.04
C ALA A 72 -7.44 -62.16 -18.73
N THR A 73 -6.22 -62.07 -19.24
CA THR A 73 -5.36 -60.88 -19.08
C THR A 73 -5.98 -59.64 -19.73
N ILE A 74 -6.52 -59.76 -20.94
CA ILE A 74 -7.25 -58.65 -21.61
C ILE A 74 -8.43 -58.18 -20.77
N LYS A 75 -9.12 -59.10 -20.10
CA LYS A 75 -10.25 -58.76 -19.22
C LYS A 75 -9.77 -58.03 -17.97
N GLU A 76 -8.74 -58.52 -17.29
CA GLU A 76 -8.13 -57.85 -16.13
C GLU A 76 -7.60 -56.45 -16.48
N GLU A 77 -6.93 -56.30 -17.61
CA GLU A 77 -6.47 -54.99 -18.07
C GLU A 77 -7.64 -54.06 -18.40
N ARG A 78 -8.74 -54.57 -18.97
CA ARG A 78 -9.95 -53.78 -19.20
C ARG A 78 -10.60 -53.32 -17.89
N ASP A 79 -10.71 -54.22 -16.92
CA ASP A 79 -11.32 -53.93 -15.64
C ASP A 79 -10.47 -52.90 -14.86
N SER A 80 -9.14 -53.02 -14.91
CA SER A 80 -8.24 -52.02 -14.30
C SER A 80 -8.28 -50.67 -15.03
N LEU A 81 -8.34 -50.66 -16.36
CA LEU A 81 -8.52 -49.43 -17.15
C LEU A 81 -9.83 -48.73 -16.77
N GLN A 82 -10.91 -49.49 -16.59
CA GLN A 82 -12.22 -48.95 -16.24
C GLN A 82 -12.22 -48.33 -14.83
N GLU A 83 -11.52 -48.93 -13.88
CA GLU A 83 -11.32 -48.35 -12.55
C GLU A 83 -10.49 -47.06 -12.62
N VAL A 84 -9.40 -47.05 -13.39
CA VAL A 84 -8.57 -45.83 -13.59
C VAL A 84 -9.38 -44.70 -14.22
N ILE A 85 -10.23 -44.98 -15.22
CA ILE A 85 -11.11 -43.98 -15.82
C ILE A 85 -12.05 -43.38 -14.78
N LYS A 86 -12.67 -44.23 -13.95
CA LYS A 86 -13.59 -43.78 -12.90
C LYS A 86 -12.89 -42.92 -11.85
N GLN A 87 -11.67 -43.28 -11.46
CA GLN A 87 -10.85 -42.47 -10.56
C GLN A 87 -10.48 -41.12 -11.20
N ASN A 88 -10.09 -41.11 -12.47
CA ASN A 88 -9.81 -39.87 -13.19
C ASN A 88 -11.03 -38.94 -13.27
N GLU A 89 -12.23 -39.46 -13.54
CA GLU A 89 -13.46 -38.67 -13.54
C GLU A 89 -13.81 -38.09 -12.14
N MET A 90 -13.45 -38.81 -11.06
CA MET A 90 -13.60 -38.29 -9.70
C MET A 90 -12.60 -37.16 -9.42
N VAL A 91 -11.34 -37.35 -9.82
CA VAL A 91 -10.28 -36.34 -9.68
C VAL A 91 -10.58 -35.10 -10.50
N GLU A 92 -11.04 -35.24 -11.74
CA GLU A 92 -11.38 -34.11 -12.61
C GLU A 92 -12.52 -33.26 -12.04
N ARG A 93 -13.56 -33.90 -11.48
CA ARG A 93 -14.63 -33.20 -10.74
C ARG A 93 -14.12 -32.49 -9.51
N HIS A 94 -13.19 -33.11 -8.78
CA HIS A 94 -12.58 -32.49 -7.61
C HIS A 94 -11.73 -31.27 -7.99
N ASN A 95 -10.89 -31.40 -9.02
CA ASN A 95 -10.06 -30.30 -9.54
C ASN A 95 -10.91 -29.14 -10.05
N THR A 96 -12.02 -29.42 -10.74
CA THR A 96 -12.96 -28.40 -11.19
C THR A 96 -13.57 -27.65 -10.00
N ARG A 97 -13.98 -28.37 -8.94
CA ARG A 97 -14.48 -27.74 -7.72
C ARG A 97 -13.41 -26.90 -7.02
N MET A 98 -12.17 -27.39 -6.97
CA MET A 98 -11.06 -26.67 -6.36
C MET A 98 -10.79 -25.36 -7.10
N SER A 99 -10.76 -25.41 -8.44
CA SER A 99 -10.58 -24.23 -9.28
C SER A 99 -11.65 -23.16 -9.06
N ILE A 100 -12.92 -23.56 -8.89
CA ILE A 100 -14.01 -22.62 -8.59
C ILE A 100 -13.81 -21.98 -7.21
N ILE A 101 -13.40 -22.77 -6.21
CA ILE A 101 -13.15 -22.27 -4.85
C ILE A 101 -11.95 -21.31 -4.86
N GLU A 102 -10.89 -21.61 -5.60
CA GLU A 102 -9.73 -20.73 -5.76
C GLU A 102 -10.12 -19.40 -6.41
N GLU A 103 -10.97 -19.42 -7.44
CA GLU A 103 -11.48 -18.20 -8.08
C GLU A 103 -12.31 -17.35 -7.11
N GLN A 104 -13.20 -17.98 -6.35
CA GLN A 104 -14.00 -17.29 -5.32
C GLN A 104 -13.12 -16.71 -4.20
N GLN A 105 -12.10 -17.46 -3.78
CA GLN A 105 -11.16 -17.01 -2.76
C GLN A 105 -10.40 -15.77 -3.24
N GLN A 106 -9.95 -15.77 -4.50
CA GLN A 106 -9.27 -14.62 -5.09
C GLN A 106 -10.18 -13.39 -5.15
N ASP A 107 -11.44 -13.54 -5.55
CA ASP A 107 -12.41 -12.43 -5.57
C ASP A 107 -12.65 -11.86 -4.16
N PHE A 108 -12.75 -12.70 -3.14
CA PHE A 108 -12.87 -12.23 -1.76
C PHE A 108 -11.61 -11.52 -1.26
N GLU A 109 -10.42 -11.98 -1.65
CA GLU A 109 -9.16 -11.31 -1.31
C GLU A 109 -9.08 -9.92 -1.94
N ASP A 110 -9.48 -9.79 -3.20
CA ASP A 110 -9.51 -8.51 -3.93
C ASP A 110 -10.54 -7.54 -3.32
N GLN A 111 -11.72 -8.04 -2.95
CA GLN A 111 -12.73 -7.26 -2.23
C GLN A 111 -12.23 -6.80 -0.86
N LEU A 112 -11.58 -7.68 -0.10
CA LEU A 112 -11.02 -7.36 1.21
C LEU A 112 -9.93 -6.30 1.10
N ALA A 113 -9.05 -6.40 0.09
CA ALA A 113 -8.03 -5.40 -0.18
C ALA A 113 -8.64 -4.03 -0.49
N THR A 114 -9.68 -4.01 -1.33
CA THR A 114 -10.39 -2.78 -1.71
C THR A 114 -11.08 -2.12 -0.50
N LEU A 115 -11.87 -2.89 0.26
CA LEU A 115 -12.54 -2.42 1.48
C LEU A 115 -11.55 -1.92 2.52
N THR A 116 -10.41 -2.60 2.68
CA THR A 116 -9.36 -2.18 3.61
C THR A 116 -8.75 -0.84 3.20
N ALA A 117 -8.53 -0.63 1.89
CA ALA A 117 -8.05 0.64 1.38
C ALA A 117 -9.07 1.78 1.61
N GLU A 118 -10.36 1.51 1.38
CA GLU A 118 -11.44 2.48 1.64
C GLU A 118 -11.53 2.84 3.13
N ILE A 119 -11.48 1.85 4.02
CA ILE A 119 -11.48 2.05 5.47
C ILE A 119 -10.32 2.96 5.88
N LYS A 120 -9.11 2.73 5.34
CA LYS A 120 -7.94 3.55 5.64
C LYS A 120 -8.13 5.02 5.22
N VAL A 121 -8.75 5.26 4.05
CA VAL A 121 -9.07 6.62 3.59
C VAL A 121 -10.07 7.29 4.53
N VAL A 122 -11.14 6.58 4.92
CA VAL A 122 -12.16 7.11 5.84
C VAL A 122 -11.56 7.39 7.21
N GLN A 123 -10.72 6.49 7.72
CA GLN A 123 -10.07 6.64 9.03
C GLN A 123 -9.12 7.84 9.06
N ASN A 124 -8.38 8.10 7.99
CA ASN A 124 -7.57 9.32 7.86
C ASN A 124 -8.44 10.59 7.88
N LYS A 125 -9.54 10.61 7.12
CA LYS A 125 -10.49 11.74 7.13
C LYS A 125 -11.08 11.94 8.52
N PHE A 126 -11.46 10.86 9.20
CA PHE A 126 -11.96 10.91 10.56
C PHE A 126 -10.93 11.50 11.53
N GLY A 127 -9.67 11.10 11.42
CA GLY A 127 -8.56 11.67 12.19
C GLY A 127 -8.42 13.17 12.01
N HIS A 128 -8.46 13.67 10.76
CA HIS A 128 -8.45 15.11 10.50
C HIS A 128 -9.66 15.82 11.13
N ILE A 129 -10.86 15.25 11.02
CA ILE A 129 -12.08 15.84 11.60
C ILE A 129 -12.02 15.88 13.12
N GLU A 130 -11.50 14.87 13.79
CA GLU A 130 -11.34 14.87 15.25
C GLU A 130 -10.35 15.95 15.73
N ILE A 131 -9.25 16.15 15.00
CA ILE A 131 -8.32 17.26 15.28
C ILE A 131 -9.04 18.60 15.13
N LEU A 132 -9.79 18.80 14.03
CA LEU A 132 -10.56 20.02 13.81
C LEU A 132 -11.63 20.21 14.89
N LYS A 133 -12.35 19.17 15.29
CA LYS A 133 -13.35 19.22 16.37
C LYS A 133 -12.73 19.64 17.70
N LYS A 134 -11.51 19.19 18.01
CA LYS A 134 -10.78 19.63 19.20
C LYS A 134 -10.33 21.08 19.08
N ALA A 135 -9.78 21.48 17.93
CA ALA A 135 -9.33 22.86 17.67
C ALA A 135 -10.50 23.86 17.68
N PHE A 136 -11.63 23.48 17.09
CA PHE A 136 -12.86 24.28 17.05
C PHE A 136 -13.81 24.02 18.23
N SER A 137 -13.37 23.28 19.24
CA SER A 137 -14.14 23.11 20.48
C SER A 137 -14.31 24.44 21.19
N THR A 138 -15.23 24.52 22.15
CA THR A 138 -15.41 25.73 22.99
C THR A 138 -14.09 26.19 23.60
N ASN A 139 -13.26 25.26 24.05
CA ASN A 139 -11.96 25.55 24.65
C ASN A 139 -10.94 25.99 23.60
N GLY A 140 -10.88 25.32 22.44
CA GLY A 140 -9.95 25.66 21.38
C GLY A 140 -10.25 27.00 20.70
N LEU A 141 -11.53 27.28 20.42
CA LEU A 141 -11.98 28.58 19.89
C LEU A 141 -11.77 29.71 20.90
N LEU A 142 -12.06 29.46 22.19
CA LEU A 142 -11.83 30.46 23.23
C LEU A 142 -10.34 30.77 23.36
N ALA A 143 -9.48 29.75 23.41
CA ALA A 143 -8.04 29.92 23.46
C ALA A 143 -7.50 30.68 22.24
N TYR A 144 -7.91 30.29 21.02
CA TYR A 144 -7.53 30.99 19.79
C TYR A 144 -7.98 32.45 19.81
N LYS A 145 -9.21 32.72 20.26
CA LYS A 145 -9.73 34.09 20.34
C LYS A 145 -8.94 34.91 21.37
N ILE A 146 -8.65 34.35 22.54
CA ILE A 146 -7.83 35.02 23.56
C ILE A 146 -6.44 35.31 23.02
N GLU A 147 -5.79 34.34 22.36
CA GLU A 147 -4.44 34.51 21.83
C GLU A 147 -4.37 35.66 20.79
N ASN A 148 -5.33 35.72 19.86
CA ASN A 148 -5.38 36.84 18.90
C ASN A 148 -5.65 38.18 19.61
N LEU A 149 -6.57 38.21 20.57
CA LEU A 149 -6.87 39.43 21.31
C LEU A 149 -5.68 39.92 22.15
N VAL A 150 -4.87 39.00 22.68
CA VAL A 150 -3.66 39.35 23.42
C VAL A 150 -2.62 39.97 22.48
N LYS A 151 -2.45 39.44 21.27
CA LYS A 151 -1.55 40.04 20.26
C LYS A 151 -2.03 41.41 19.80
N ASP A 152 -3.34 41.56 19.55
CA ASP A 152 -3.93 42.86 19.21
C ASP A 152 -3.74 43.88 20.36
N LEU A 153 -3.87 43.42 21.61
CA LEU A 153 -3.63 44.25 22.78
C LEU A 153 -2.15 44.66 22.89
N GLU A 154 -1.23 43.74 22.62
CA GLU A 154 0.21 44.01 22.61
C GLU A 154 0.58 45.10 21.60
N GLU A 155 0.10 44.97 20.37
CA GLU A 155 0.36 45.92 19.29
C GLU A 155 -0.18 47.31 19.65
N LEU A 156 -1.43 47.39 20.11
CA LEU A 156 -2.04 48.66 20.53
C LEU A 156 -1.36 49.27 21.76
N THR A 157 -0.92 48.45 22.71
CA THR A 157 -0.22 48.93 23.90
C THR A 157 1.13 49.51 23.52
N ASN A 158 1.87 48.84 22.64
CA ASN A 158 3.16 49.32 22.14
C ASN A 158 3.04 50.55 21.24
N GLU A 159 1.94 50.71 20.49
CA GLU A 159 1.63 51.95 19.75
C GLU A 159 1.60 53.16 20.70
N TYR A 160 0.76 53.10 21.74
CA TYR A 160 0.65 54.19 22.72
C TYR A 160 1.90 54.32 23.60
N LEU A 161 2.54 53.22 23.97
CA LEU A 161 3.73 53.22 24.81
C LEU A 161 4.93 53.81 24.08
N ALA A 162 5.10 53.51 22.79
CA ALA A 162 6.16 54.11 21.98
C ALA A 162 6.01 55.62 21.93
N GLU A 163 4.78 56.13 21.75
CA GLU A 163 4.53 57.57 21.79
C GLU A 163 4.83 58.16 23.17
N LEU A 164 4.37 57.55 24.27
CA LEU A 164 4.55 58.06 25.63
C LEU A 164 6.00 57.90 26.17
N SER A 165 6.76 56.94 25.65
CA SER A 165 8.12 56.62 26.09
C SER A 165 9.23 56.96 25.11
N ASP A 166 8.90 57.58 23.96
CA ASP A 166 9.85 57.88 22.89
C ASP A 166 10.53 56.62 22.33
N GLY A 167 9.79 55.50 22.30
CA GLY A 167 10.25 54.20 21.82
C GLY A 167 11.21 53.45 22.75
N ARG A 168 11.44 53.94 23.97
CA ARG A 168 12.33 53.29 24.95
C ARG A 168 11.78 51.97 25.49
N PHE A 169 10.47 51.95 25.78
CA PHE A 169 9.81 50.79 26.38
C PHE A 169 8.98 50.04 25.35
N SER A 170 9.05 48.71 25.41
CA SER A 170 8.08 47.82 24.78
C SER A 170 7.54 46.82 25.79
N LEU A 171 6.32 46.35 25.55
CA LEU A 171 5.60 45.44 26.40
C LEU A 171 5.28 44.18 25.60
N GLU A 172 5.55 43.01 26.18
CA GLU A 172 5.19 41.70 25.63
C GLU A 172 4.21 41.00 26.58
N PHE A 173 3.11 40.48 26.02
CA PHE A 173 2.13 39.72 26.78
C PHE A 173 2.38 38.22 26.63
N VAL A 174 2.86 37.60 27.71
CA VAL A 174 3.16 36.16 27.72
C VAL A 174 2.06 35.40 28.44
N VAL A 175 1.37 34.51 27.74
CA VAL A 175 0.35 33.62 28.33
C VAL A 175 1.04 32.36 28.86
N LEU A 176 1.15 32.25 30.18
CA LEU A 176 1.74 31.09 30.88
C LEU A 176 0.69 30.48 31.82
N ASN A 177 0.41 29.18 31.65
CA ASN A 177 -0.55 28.44 32.49
C ASN A 177 -1.93 29.13 32.60
N ASP A 178 -2.48 29.58 31.47
CA ASP A 178 -3.74 30.35 31.38
C ASP A 178 -3.74 31.71 32.10
N LYS A 179 -2.57 32.21 32.52
CA LYS A 179 -2.41 33.55 33.11
C LYS A 179 -1.69 34.46 32.12
N LEU A 180 -2.21 35.68 32.00
CA LEU A 180 -1.58 36.76 31.25
C LEU A 180 -0.49 37.37 32.12
N ASN A 181 0.77 37.16 31.76
CA ASN A 181 1.91 37.84 32.34
C ASN A 181 2.36 38.96 31.41
N VAL A 182 3.04 39.94 32.00
CA VAL A 182 3.53 41.12 31.30
C VAL A 182 5.04 41.15 31.49
N GLU A 183 5.78 41.15 30.38
CA GLU A 183 7.21 41.40 30.35
C GLU A 183 7.46 42.77 29.72
N ILE A 184 8.32 43.57 30.34
CA ILE A 184 8.65 44.91 29.85
C ILE A 184 10.10 44.88 29.41
N ASP A 185 10.36 45.45 28.24
CA ASP A 185 11.69 45.61 27.69
C ASP A 185 12.06 47.09 27.67
N ASP A 186 13.26 47.41 28.16
CA ASP A 186 13.88 48.74 28.11
C ASP A 186 15.13 48.67 27.22
N ASN A 187 15.04 49.22 26.01
CA ASN A 187 16.12 49.22 25.01
C ASN A 187 16.76 47.85 24.74
N GLY A 188 15.95 46.80 24.63
CA GLY A 188 16.37 45.41 24.37
C GLY A 188 16.79 44.63 25.61
N LYS A 189 16.44 45.10 26.81
CA LYS A 189 16.68 44.38 28.07
C LYS A 189 15.37 44.14 28.83
N PRO A 190 15.07 42.88 29.22
CA PRO A 190 13.89 42.59 30.03
C PRO A 190 14.06 43.17 31.44
N VAL A 191 13.05 43.88 31.91
CA VAL A 191 12.94 44.51 33.22
C VAL A 191 11.60 44.12 33.84
N ASP A 192 11.62 43.82 35.14
CA ASP A 192 10.39 43.57 35.89
C ASP A 192 9.57 44.87 36.01
N ILE A 193 8.26 44.80 35.81
CA ILE A 193 7.33 45.93 35.99
C ILE A 193 7.48 46.60 37.36
N LEU A 194 7.85 45.83 38.39
CA LEU A 194 8.08 46.32 39.75
C LEU A 194 9.36 47.16 39.89
N ALA A 195 10.28 47.06 38.95
CA ALA A 195 11.55 47.81 38.96
C ALA A 195 11.43 49.19 38.26
N LEU A 196 10.31 49.48 37.61
CA LEU A 196 10.07 50.77 36.96
C LEU A 196 9.86 51.89 37.99
N SER A 197 10.29 53.10 37.64
CA SER A 197 9.93 54.27 38.44
C SER A 197 8.42 54.53 38.41
N ALA A 198 7.91 55.29 39.39
CA ALA A 198 6.48 55.59 39.47
C ALA A 198 5.93 56.29 38.20
N GLY A 199 6.73 57.16 37.57
CA GLY A 199 6.35 57.83 36.31
C GLY A 199 6.39 56.90 35.09
N GLU A 200 7.40 56.02 34.99
CA GLU A 200 7.48 55.03 33.92
C GLU A 200 6.33 54.01 34.02
N LEU A 201 6.05 53.54 35.24
CA LEU A 201 4.91 52.67 35.52
C LEU A 201 3.58 53.35 35.15
N ALA A 202 3.43 54.65 35.44
CA ALA A 202 2.25 55.41 35.06
C ALA A 202 2.06 55.50 33.55
N ARG A 203 3.15 55.70 32.78
CA ARG A 203 3.09 55.72 31.32
C ARG A 203 2.73 54.35 30.74
N VAL A 204 3.31 53.27 31.26
CA VAL A 204 2.96 51.89 30.88
C VAL A 204 1.48 51.64 31.16
N ASN A 205 1.01 51.91 32.37
CA ASN A 205 -0.39 51.71 32.75
C ASN A 205 -1.36 52.53 31.89
N THR A 206 -1.02 53.79 31.61
CA THR A 206 -1.85 54.67 30.77
C THR A 206 -1.93 54.14 29.34
N SER A 207 -0.81 53.68 28.78
CA SER A 207 -0.74 53.07 27.45
C SER A 207 -1.61 51.82 27.37
N THR A 208 -1.48 50.92 28.36
CA THR A 208 -2.28 49.69 28.44
C THR A 208 -3.78 49.99 28.59
N LEU A 209 -4.16 51.00 29.38
CA LEU A 209 -5.56 51.40 29.54
C LEU A 209 -6.16 51.93 28.23
N LEU A 210 -5.44 52.79 27.52
CA LEU A 210 -5.86 53.30 26.22
C LEU A 210 -5.99 52.17 25.18
N ALA A 211 -5.04 51.23 25.18
CA ALA A 211 -5.07 50.05 24.32
C ALA A 211 -6.27 49.14 24.62
N ILE A 212 -6.51 48.79 25.89
CA ILE A 212 -7.68 48.00 26.31
C ILE A 212 -8.97 48.69 25.86
N ARG A 213 -9.06 50.01 26.03
CA ARG A 213 -10.23 50.79 25.62
C ARG A 213 -10.42 50.77 24.10
N LYS A 214 -9.37 51.01 23.31
CA LYS A 214 -9.41 50.95 21.83
C LYS A 214 -9.81 49.56 21.35
N LEU A 215 -9.26 48.50 21.96
CA LEU A 215 -9.60 47.11 21.69
C LEU A 215 -11.06 46.79 22.04
N MET A 216 -11.54 47.20 23.22
CA MET A 216 -12.95 47.01 23.62
C MET A 216 -13.92 47.75 22.70
N SER A 217 -13.57 48.97 22.26
CA SER A 217 -14.36 49.76 21.31
C SER A 217 -14.45 49.09 19.94
N SER A 218 -13.34 48.49 19.46
CA SER A 218 -13.28 47.80 18.16
C SER A 218 -14.05 46.48 18.14
N ILE A 219 -14.12 45.76 19.26
CA ILE A 219 -14.78 44.45 19.34
C ILE A 219 -16.26 44.57 19.69
N SER A 220 -16.64 45.61 20.43
CA SER A 220 -18.01 45.78 20.88
C SER A 220 -18.92 46.23 19.73
N LYS A 221 -20.09 45.58 19.60
CA LYS A 221 -21.18 46.07 18.73
C LYS A 221 -21.68 47.46 19.14
N SER A 222 -21.53 47.81 20.42
CA SER A 222 -21.84 49.13 20.95
C SER A 222 -20.53 49.88 21.22
N ARG A 223 -20.26 50.92 20.44
CA ARG A 223 -19.07 51.75 20.62
C ARG A 223 -19.27 52.64 21.84
N ILE A 224 -18.58 52.35 22.94
CA ILE A 224 -18.50 53.25 24.08
C ILE A 224 -17.53 54.38 23.70
N ASN A 225 -18.07 55.58 23.51
CA ASN A 225 -17.34 56.76 23.07
C ASN A 225 -17.01 57.73 24.21
N VAL A 226 -17.00 57.26 25.46
CA VAL A 226 -16.72 58.08 26.65
C VAL A 226 -15.58 57.47 27.45
N LEU A 227 -14.64 58.30 27.89
CA LEU A 227 -13.51 57.93 28.75
C LEU A 227 -13.44 58.89 29.94
N PHE A 228 -13.40 58.34 31.16
CA PHE A 228 -13.14 59.10 32.39
C PHE A 228 -11.76 58.75 32.91
N LEU A 229 -10.92 59.77 33.11
CA LEU A 229 -9.59 59.66 33.70
C LEU A 229 -9.61 60.42 35.03
N ASP A 230 -9.63 59.68 36.15
CA ASP A 230 -9.65 60.25 37.49
C ASP A 230 -8.23 60.27 38.08
N GLU A 231 -7.71 61.47 38.34
CA GLU A 231 -6.38 61.74 38.93
C GLU A 231 -5.17 61.10 38.21
N VAL A 232 -5.35 60.67 36.96
CA VAL A 232 -4.31 60.03 36.14
C VAL A 232 -3.13 60.99 35.90
N THR A 233 -3.41 62.30 35.86
CA THR A 233 -2.40 63.35 35.66
C THR A 233 -1.44 63.47 36.84
N ASN A 234 -1.80 63.09 38.07
CA ASN A 234 -0.89 63.29 39.22
C ASN A 234 0.29 62.34 39.23
N VAL A 235 0.17 61.19 38.57
CA VAL A 235 1.22 60.17 38.51
C VAL A 235 2.11 60.34 37.28
N LEU A 236 1.64 61.08 36.27
CA LEU A 236 2.38 61.40 35.07
C LEU A 236 3.27 62.64 35.27
N ASP A 237 4.45 62.60 34.67
CA ASP A 237 5.34 63.75 34.57
C ASP A 237 4.84 64.75 33.52
N GLU A 238 5.43 65.94 33.47
CA GLU A 238 4.97 67.05 32.60
C GLU A 238 4.95 66.65 31.11
N LEU A 239 5.96 65.91 30.65
CA LEU A 239 6.01 65.37 29.29
C LEU A 239 4.92 64.32 29.04
N GLY A 240 4.66 63.42 30.00
CA GLY A 240 3.62 62.41 29.92
C GLY A 240 2.21 63.02 29.87
N LYS A 241 1.99 64.12 30.60
CA LYS A 241 0.73 64.89 30.57
C LYS A 241 0.47 65.50 29.19
N GLU A 242 1.47 66.14 28.59
CA GLU A 242 1.35 66.75 27.26
C GLU A 242 1.01 65.70 26.20
N LYS A 243 1.78 64.61 26.17
CA LYS A 243 1.58 63.52 25.21
C LYS A 243 0.24 62.80 25.39
N LEU A 244 -0.23 62.66 26.64
CA LEU A 244 -1.56 62.12 26.91
C LEU A 244 -2.65 63.00 26.27
N VAL A 245 -2.56 64.33 26.44
CA VAL A 245 -3.53 65.25 25.83
C VAL A 245 -3.47 65.19 24.31
N GLU A 246 -2.27 65.20 23.73
CA GLU A 246 -2.09 65.09 22.29
C GLU A 246 -2.73 63.81 21.73
N ASN A 247 -2.48 62.66 22.37
CA ASN A 247 -3.02 61.38 21.95
C ASN A 247 -4.55 61.31 22.09
N LEU A 248 -5.11 61.86 23.17
CA LEU A 248 -6.56 61.91 23.35
C LEU A 248 -7.25 62.84 22.34
N LEU A 249 -6.59 63.92 21.90
CA LEU A 249 -7.13 64.83 20.89
C LEU A 249 -7.08 64.25 19.47
N ARG A 250 -6.16 63.33 19.19
CA ARG A 250 -6.10 62.60 17.90
C ARG A 250 -7.25 61.61 17.71
N GLU A 251 -7.92 61.20 18.79
CA GLU A 251 -9.03 60.25 18.76
C GLU A 251 -10.35 60.90 18.31
N GLU A 252 -10.69 60.78 17.01
CA GLU A 252 -11.84 61.48 16.40
C GLU A 252 -13.22 61.15 16.99
N ASN A 253 -13.39 59.99 17.64
CA ASN A 253 -14.69 59.48 18.12
C ASN A 253 -14.70 59.23 19.64
N LEU A 254 -13.97 60.03 20.41
CA LEU A 254 -13.86 59.88 21.87
C LEU A 254 -14.17 61.19 22.61
N ASN A 255 -15.11 61.12 23.55
CA ASN A 255 -15.34 62.15 24.55
C ASN A 255 -14.53 61.79 25.80
N THR A 256 -13.47 62.54 26.08
CA THR A 256 -12.63 62.33 27.27
C THR A 256 -12.91 63.36 28.34
N TYR A 257 -13.10 62.90 29.56
CA TYR A 257 -13.24 63.70 30.77
C TYR A 257 -12.04 63.41 31.68
N ILE A 258 -11.24 64.45 31.96
CA ILE A 258 -10.11 64.36 32.88
C ILE A 258 -10.49 65.09 34.17
N VAL A 259 -10.42 64.37 35.28
CA VAL A 259 -10.62 64.91 36.63
C VAL A 259 -9.25 65.02 37.27
N SER A 260 -8.85 66.22 37.66
CA SER A 260 -7.54 66.46 38.26
C SER A 260 -7.54 67.64 39.21
N HIS A 261 -6.80 67.54 40.32
CA HIS A 261 -6.56 68.66 41.22
C HIS A 261 -5.48 69.62 40.69
N GLY A 262 -5.88 70.84 40.34
CA GLY A 262 -4.93 71.95 40.12
C GLY A 262 -4.08 71.86 38.86
N TRP A 263 -4.40 70.94 37.94
CA TRP A 263 -3.80 70.88 36.61
C TRP A 263 -4.83 71.30 35.56
N THR A 264 -4.38 72.13 34.60
CA THR A 264 -5.18 72.57 33.47
C THR A 264 -4.32 72.57 32.22
N HIS A 265 -4.94 72.40 31.06
CA HIS A 265 -4.24 72.37 29.78
C HIS A 265 -4.89 73.34 28.79
N PRO A 266 -4.12 74.17 28.06
CA PRO A 266 -4.68 75.19 27.15
C PRO A 266 -5.58 74.64 26.05
N LEU A 267 -5.35 73.39 25.61
CA LEU A 267 -6.14 72.73 24.57
C LEU A 267 -7.45 72.10 25.10
N LEU A 268 -7.69 72.11 26.41
CA LEU A 268 -8.86 71.48 27.02
C LEU A 268 -9.85 72.51 27.52
N SER A 269 -11.14 72.22 27.36
CA SER A 269 -12.21 72.97 28.04
C SER A 269 -12.23 72.58 29.52
N LYS A 270 -12.35 73.57 30.41
CA LYS A 270 -12.38 73.35 31.86
C LYS A 270 -13.78 73.55 32.43
N ILE A 271 -14.12 72.75 33.43
CA ILE A 271 -15.27 72.94 34.31
C ILE A 271 -14.70 72.95 35.73
N GLU A 272 -14.90 74.04 36.46
CA GLU A 272 -14.35 74.17 37.82
C GLU A 272 -15.38 73.75 38.86
N VAL A 273 -14.93 73.00 39.86
CA VAL A 273 -15.75 72.60 41.01
C VAL A 273 -15.38 73.50 42.18
N VAL A 274 -16.29 74.38 42.58
CA VAL A 274 -16.10 75.30 43.71
C VAL A 274 -16.86 74.78 44.93
N LYS A 275 -16.23 74.84 46.11
CA LYS A 275 -16.80 74.38 47.38
C LYS A 275 -16.98 75.56 48.33
N GLU A 276 -18.22 75.96 48.52
CA GLU A 276 -18.63 77.03 49.45
C GLU A 276 -19.55 76.43 50.52
N ASP A 277 -19.32 76.76 51.80
CA ASP A 277 -20.16 76.31 52.92
C ASP A 277 -20.47 74.79 52.94
N LYS A 278 -19.46 73.97 52.56
CA LYS A 278 -19.56 72.50 52.43
C LYS A 278 -20.50 72.00 51.33
N ILE A 279 -20.97 72.86 50.44
CA ILE A 279 -21.75 72.53 49.25
C ILE A 279 -20.86 72.71 48.02
N SER A 280 -20.83 71.69 47.16
CA SER A 280 -20.11 71.76 45.89
C SER A 280 -21.05 72.27 44.79
N HIS A 281 -20.57 73.21 43.98
CA HIS A 281 -21.25 73.69 42.77
C HIS A 281 -20.28 73.69 41.59
N LEU A 282 -20.84 73.61 40.38
CA LEU A 282 -20.09 73.68 39.13
C LEU A 282 -20.11 75.12 38.64
N ASP A 283 -18.94 75.67 38.37
CA ASP A 283 -18.77 76.96 37.71
C ASP A 283 -18.18 76.69 36.31
N GLY A 284 -18.83 77.23 35.28
CA GLY A 284 -18.61 76.87 33.88
C GLY A 284 -18.50 78.07 32.96
#